data_AF-A0A843UK22-F1
#
_entry.id   AF-A0A843UK22-F1
#
_cell.length_a   1.000
_cell.length_b   1.000
_cell.length_c   1.000
_cell.angle_alpha   90.00
_cell.angle_beta   90.00
_cell.angle_gamma   90.00
#
_symmetry.space_group_name_H-M   'P 1'
#
loop_
_entity.id
_entity.type
_entity.pdbx_description
1 polymer ?
#
loop_
_entity_poly.entity_id
_entity_poly.type
_entity_poly.pdbx_seq_one_letter_code
_entity_poly.pdbx_strand_id
1 'polypeptide(L)'
;MGRGSGVFYGCGSTSIRRGGLLQRCSPRRFRARVAGVFPSSCTALVVLLVSSALVMLLLRKAGDVALRTKTVAGHNLEPTPWHLFPPKEDAVSGGKAESFSRASRILRCSYLTCPASSSFWVATSSSSSLSSRCRKNKGTPNGKTQQRQCPPFFLSIHRDLDPWRQSRISAFTLAAAKEHAAMRVLIVGGRLYVDLYYACVQSRAMFTLWGLLQLLQRYPGMVPDVDLMFDCMDRPAVLRSDYESGDSAGSRWPPPPLFRYCTTKDHFDIPFPDWSFWGWPEINVEPWDEEFKSIKLGSQARPWALKHDVAYWKGNPDVDSPIRMELLNCNDSKVWGAKILRQNWVEEAKSGFQESKLSNQCNHRYKIYAEGYAWSVSLKYIISCGSLALLIDPQYEDFFSRGLIPRENYWPISRANLCKSIKSTVLWGNAHPTE
;
A
#
# COMPACT_ATOMS: atom_id res chain seq x y z
N MET A 1 49.84 -39.06 -6.16
CA MET A 1 51.25 -39.34 -5.78
C MET A 1 51.56 -38.57 -4.49
N GLY A 2 52.36 -39.14 -3.57
CA GLY A 2 52.68 -38.54 -2.24
C GLY A 2 51.51 -38.63 -1.24
N ARG A 3 51.46 -39.39 -0.12
CA ARG A 3 52.40 -39.91 0.91
C ARG A 3 52.83 -38.95 2.03
N GLY A 4 52.29 -39.21 3.24
CA GLY A 4 52.95 -39.16 4.56
C GLY A 4 52.76 -37.89 5.41
N SER A 5 52.98 -37.89 6.73
CA SER A 5 53.12 -38.97 7.76
C SER A 5 53.24 -38.37 9.18
N GLY A 6 52.96 -39.15 10.25
CA GLY A 6 53.24 -38.82 11.67
C GLY A 6 52.02 -38.28 12.45
N VAL A 7 51.55 -38.81 13.60
CA VAL A 7 51.99 -39.82 14.60
C VAL A 7 53.18 -39.41 15.49
N PHE A 8 52.95 -39.12 16.79
CA PHE A 8 53.25 -40.03 17.93
C PHE A 8 52.82 -39.49 19.33
N TYR A 9 52.87 -40.39 20.31
CA TYR A 9 52.42 -40.28 21.73
C TYR A 9 53.42 -39.59 22.68
N GLY A 10 52.96 -39.22 23.88
CA GLY A 10 53.78 -38.96 25.07
C GLY A 10 53.02 -39.28 26.37
N CYS A 11 53.68 -39.87 27.38
CA CYS A 11 53.05 -40.45 28.58
C CYS A 11 53.93 -40.25 29.84
N GLY A 12 53.31 -40.21 31.04
CA GLY A 12 53.96 -40.29 32.36
C GLY A 12 52.90 -40.55 33.45
N SER A 13 52.99 -41.61 34.27
CA SER A 13 53.91 -41.78 35.42
C SER A 13 53.60 -40.77 36.55
N THR A 14 53.15 -41.15 37.76
CA THR A 14 53.69 -42.15 38.70
C THR A 14 52.72 -42.47 39.87
N SER A 15 52.74 -43.72 40.41
CA SER A 15 52.90 -44.14 41.84
C SER A 15 51.93 -43.58 42.95
N ILE A 16 51.53 -44.23 44.07
CA ILE A 16 52.09 -45.28 44.96
C ILE A 16 50.96 -46.14 45.65
N ARG A 17 51.28 -47.40 45.98
CA ARG A 17 50.81 -48.37 47.03
C ARG A 17 49.79 -47.85 48.11
N ARG A 18 48.95 -48.64 48.81
CA ARG A 18 48.92 -50.07 49.25
C ARG A 18 47.47 -50.37 49.75
N GLY A 19 46.94 -51.59 49.95
CA GLY A 19 47.40 -52.96 49.67
C GLY A 19 47.18 -53.94 50.85
N GLY A 20 46.02 -54.63 50.94
CA GLY A 20 45.65 -55.60 52.00
C GLY A 20 44.67 -56.70 51.55
N LEU A 21 45.10 -57.96 51.60
CA LEU A 21 44.31 -59.17 51.38
C LEU A 21 43.80 -59.73 52.71
N LEU A 22 42.67 -60.46 52.71
CA LEU A 22 42.60 -61.84 53.27
C LEU A 22 41.27 -62.58 52.98
N GLN A 23 41.39 -63.90 52.99
CA GLN A 23 40.54 -65.01 52.51
C GLN A 23 39.01 -65.05 52.76
N ARG A 24 38.33 -65.60 51.74
CA ARG A 24 37.28 -66.67 51.74
C ARG A 24 36.58 -67.02 53.07
N CYS A 25 35.25 -67.05 53.03
CA CYS A 25 34.47 -68.31 52.94
C CYS A 25 32.98 -68.07 52.58
N SER A 26 32.31 -69.07 51.99
CA SER A 26 30.87 -69.07 51.69
C SER A 26 30.14 -69.99 52.69
N PRO A 27 28.87 -69.72 53.04
CA PRO A 27 27.80 -70.48 52.39
C PRO A 27 26.49 -69.70 52.10
N ARG A 28 25.60 -70.35 51.34
CA ARG A 28 24.28 -69.90 50.86
C ARG A 28 23.30 -69.47 51.97
N ARG A 29 22.50 -68.41 51.74
CA ARG A 29 21.04 -68.51 51.42
C ARG A 29 20.33 -67.16 51.24
N PHE A 30 19.09 -67.28 50.72
CA PHE A 30 17.97 -66.32 50.64
C PHE A 30 17.97 -65.19 49.59
N ARG A 31 16.91 -65.26 48.75
CA ARG A 31 16.41 -64.17 47.90
C ARG A 31 15.66 -63.14 48.76
N ALA A 32 15.80 -61.87 48.41
CA ALA A 32 14.70 -60.91 48.44
C ALA A 32 14.83 -59.97 47.21
N ARG A 33 13.72 -59.70 46.52
CA ARG A 33 13.63 -58.67 45.47
C ARG A 33 13.12 -57.37 46.10
N VAL A 34 13.68 -56.22 45.70
CA VAL A 34 12.88 -55.01 45.42
C VAL A 34 13.47 -54.37 44.14
N ALA A 35 12.61 -53.86 43.26
CA ALA A 35 12.97 -53.27 41.98
C ALA A 35 12.85 -51.73 42.02
N GLY A 36 13.49 -51.03 41.07
CA GLY A 36 13.40 -49.57 40.98
C GLY A 36 14.29 -48.92 39.93
N VAL A 37 14.15 -49.29 38.66
CA VAL A 37 14.76 -48.55 37.54
C VAL A 37 13.62 -47.94 36.70
N PHE A 38 13.56 -46.61 36.64
CA PHE A 38 12.61 -45.88 35.80
C PHE A 38 13.03 -45.93 34.32
N PRO A 39 12.11 -46.19 33.36
CA PRO A 39 12.42 -46.15 31.94
C PRO A 39 12.39 -44.72 31.40
N SER A 40 13.56 -44.20 31.02
CA SER A 40 13.78 -42.85 30.46
C SER A 40 13.05 -42.56 29.14
N SER A 41 12.55 -43.59 28.45
CA SER A 41 11.75 -43.45 27.23
C SER A 41 10.38 -42.82 27.49
N CYS A 42 9.70 -43.22 28.57
CA CYS A 42 8.36 -42.72 28.89
C CYS A 42 8.38 -41.22 29.25
N THR A 43 9.41 -40.76 29.96
CA THR A 43 9.55 -39.34 30.31
C THR A 43 9.79 -38.46 29.08
N ALA A 44 10.60 -38.91 28.13
CA ALA A 44 10.83 -38.20 26.87
C ALA A 44 9.55 -38.07 26.02
N LEU A 45 8.77 -39.15 25.92
CA LEU A 45 7.50 -39.15 25.18
C LEU A 45 6.47 -38.19 25.81
N VAL A 46 6.36 -38.19 27.14
CA VAL A 46 5.45 -37.27 27.87
C VAL A 46 5.87 -35.81 27.66
N VAL A 47 7.16 -35.47 27.71
CA VAL A 47 7.64 -34.11 27.44
C VAL A 47 7.33 -33.67 26.01
N LEU A 48 7.51 -34.56 25.02
CA LEU A 48 7.13 -34.27 23.62
C LEU A 48 5.62 -34.02 23.48
N LEU A 49 4.78 -34.86 24.07
CA LEU A 49 3.32 -34.68 24.03
C LEU A 49 2.88 -33.38 24.72
N VAL A 50 3.45 -33.03 25.88
CA VAL A 50 3.16 -31.77 26.60
C VAL A 50 3.62 -30.55 25.80
N SER A 51 4.81 -30.60 25.17
CA SER A 51 5.32 -29.50 24.33
C SER A 51 4.46 -29.30 23.08
N SER A 52 4.05 -30.37 22.40
CA SER A 52 3.13 -30.34 21.26
C SER A 52 1.75 -29.79 21.65
N ALA A 53 1.19 -30.25 22.77
CA ALA A 53 -0.06 -29.74 23.31
C ALA A 53 0.05 -28.24 23.65
N LEU A 54 1.16 -27.80 24.25
CA LEU A 54 1.40 -26.39 24.58
C LEU A 54 1.54 -25.52 23.31
N VAL A 55 2.26 -25.99 22.29
CA VAL A 55 2.35 -25.32 20.98
C VAL A 55 0.98 -25.22 20.33
N MET A 56 0.18 -26.30 20.32
CA MET A 56 -1.20 -26.26 19.83
C MET A 56 -2.10 -25.31 20.62
N LEU A 57 -1.90 -25.19 21.94
CA LEU A 57 -2.62 -24.24 22.80
C LEU A 57 -2.19 -22.79 22.55
N LEU A 58 -0.91 -22.55 22.28
CA LEU A 58 -0.37 -21.24 21.89
C LEU A 58 -0.82 -20.85 20.49
N LEU A 59 -0.82 -21.77 19.52
CA LEU A 59 -1.36 -21.54 18.18
C LEU A 59 -2.87 -21.29 18.20
N ARG A 60 -3.62 -22.06 18.99
CA ARG A 60 -5.05 -21.79 19.23
C ARG A 60 -5.26 -20.44 19.89
N LYS A 61 -4.54 -20.09 20.96
CA LYS A 61 -4.63 -18.75 21.58
C LYS A 61 -4.19 -17.64 20.63
N ALA A 62 -3.18 -17.84 19.78
CA ALA A 62 -2.76 -16.86 18.80
C ALA A 62 -3.83 -16.64 17.72
N GLY A 63 -4.46 -17.72 17.24
CA GLY A 63 -5.62 -17.66 16.35
C GLY A 63 -6.83 -16.99 17.01
N ASP A 64 -7.17 -17.38 18.24
CA ASP A 64 -8.29 -16.82 19.01
C ASP A 64 -8.05 -15.33 19.34
N VAL A 65 -6.80 -14.94 19.63
CA VAL A 65 -6.41 -13.53 19.78
C VAL A 65 -6.50 -12.81 18.45
N ALA A 66 -5.98 -13.36 17.35
CA ALA A 66 -6.06 -12.74 16.01
C ALA A 66 -7.51 -12.50 15.58
N LEU A 67 -8.38 -13.50 15.73
CA LEU A 67 -9.81 -13.46 15.43
C LEU A 67 -10.58 -12.49 16.34
N ARG A 68 -10.26 -12.44 17.65
CA ARG A 68 -10.88 -11.49 18.60
C ARG A 68 -10.32 -10.07 18.46
N THR A 69 -9.09 -9.90 18.00
CA THR A 69 -8.56 -8.60 17.61
C THR A 69 -9.15 -8.18 16.29
N LYS A 70 -10.33 -7.53 16.35
CA LYS A 70 -10.91 -6.69 15.29
C LYS A 70 -9.90 -5.61 14.89
N THR A 71 -8.94 -6.02 14.08
CA THR A 71 -7.85 -5.26 13.49
C THR A 71 -8.04 -5.33 11.99
N VAL A 72 -7.57 -4.32 11.28
CA VAL A 72 -7.67 -4.29 9.81
C VAL A 72 -6.94 -5.50 9.19
N ALA A 73 -5.88 -5.99 9.85
CA ALA A 73 -5.22 -7.24 9.48
C ALA A 73 -6.15 -8.46 9.57
N GLY A 74 -6.84 -8.66 10.70
CA GLY A 74 -7.75 -9.80 10.91
C GLY A 74 -8.93 -9.83 9.93
N HIS A 75 -9.50 -8.67 9.59
CA HIS A 75 -10.61 -8.58 8.62
C HIS A 75 -10.20 -8.84 7.16
N ASN A 76 -8.91 -8.80 6.84
CA ASN A 76 -8.41 -9.09 5.49
C ASN A 76 -7.94 -10.55 5.32
N LEU A 77 -8.18 -11.42 6.31
CA LEU A 77 -7.84 -12.85 6.22
C LEU A 77 -8.93 -13.70 5.54
N GLU A 78 -10.14 -13.16 5.40
CA GLU A 78 -11.25 -13.82 4.72
C GLU A 78 -11.47 -13.22 3.32
N PRO A 79 -11.84 -14.01 2.30
CA PRO A 79 -12.22 -13.48 0.99
C PRO A 79 -13.43 -12.58 1.17
N THR A 80 -13.31 -11.29 0.82
CA THR A 80 -14.31 -10.27 1.15
C THR A 80 -15.63 -10.46 0.39
N PRO A 81 -16.75 -10.89 1.02
CA PRO A 81 -18.05 -10.43 0.59
C PRO A 81 -18.17 -8.96 0.97
N TRP A 82 -18.77 -8.18 0.08
CA TRP A 82 -19.06 -6.76 0.27
C TRP A 82 -20.09 -6.58 1.39
N HIS A 83 -19.65 -6.19 2.58
CA HIS A 83 -20.52 -6.06 3.76
C HIS A 83 -20.33 -4.74 4.49
N LEU A 84 -21.42 -4.27 5.09
CA LEU A 84 -21.38 -3.21 6.10
C LEU A 84 -20.78 -3.79 7.38
N PHE A 85 -19.87 -3.05 8.01
CA PHE A 85 -19.46 -3.39 9.36
C PHE A 85 -20.62 -3.07 10.32
N PRO A 86 -20.93 -3.96 11.29
CA PRO A 86 -21.93 -3.65 12.29
C PRO A 86 -21.50 -2.37 13.02
N PRO A 87 -22.44 -1.44 13.31
CA PRO A 87 -22.15 -0.30 14.16
C PRO A 87 -21.44 -0.77 15.42
N LYS A 88 -20.47 0.01 15.91
CA LYS A 88 -20.00 -0.16 17.28
C LYS A 88 -21.19 0.13 18.19
N GLU A 89 -21.84 -0.93 18.66
CA GLU A 89 -22.69 -0.87 19.85
C GLU A 89 -21.90 -0.15 20.96
N ASP A 90 -22.59 0.59 21.82
CA ASP A 90 -22.02 1.16 23.05
C ASP A 90 -21.75 0.04 24.07
N ALA A 91 -20.89 -0.89 23.65
CA ALA A 91 -20.61 -2.13 24.33
C ALA A 91 -19.77 -1.84 25.58
N VAL A 92 -20.27 -2.35 26.71
CA VAL A 92 -19.73 -2.26 28.07
C VAL A 92 -18.46 -3.14 28.21
N SER A 93 -17.53 -3.05 27.25
CA SER A 93 -16.37 -3.94 27.10
C SER A 93 -15.12 -3.24 26.54
N GLY A 94 -14.56 -2.34 27.35
CA GLY A 94 -13.10 -2.14 27.42
C GLY A 94 -12.43 -1.29 26.33
N GLY A 95 -12.30 0.02 26.58
CA GLY A 95 -11.12 0.82 26.22
C GLY A 95 -10.95 1.25 24.76
N LYS A 96 -11.19 0.40 23.75
CA LYS A 96 -10.91 0.73 22.34
C LYS A 96 -11.99 1.62 21.69
N ALA A 97 -13.27 1.32 21.93
CA ALA A 97 -14.37 2.16 21.45
C ALA A 97 -14.37 3.53 22.15
N GLU A 98 -14.14 3.53 23.47
CA GLU A 98 -13.90 4.73 24.27
C GLU A 98 -12.73 5.55 23.72
N SER A 99 -11.63 4.92 23.29
CA SER A 99 -10.46 5.63 22.75
C SER A 99 -10.78 6.40 21.46
N PHE A 100 -11.54 5.82 20.52
CA PHE A 100 -11.98 6.53 19.31
C PHE A 100 -12.97 7.65 19.64
N SER A 101 -13.97 7.38 20.49
CA SER A 101 -14.94 8.39 20.94
C SER A 101 -14.24 9.55 21.66
N ARG A 102 -13.25 9.25 22.51
CA ARG A 102 -12.40 10.22 23.21
C ARG A 102 -11.51 10.99 22.26
N ALA A 103 -10.89 10.37 21.26
CA ALA A 103 -10.10 11.07 20.24
C ALA A 103 -10.97 12.04 19.41
N SER A 104 -12.14 11.59 18.97
CA SER A 104 -13.16 12.41 18.28
C SER A 104 -13.63 13.57 19.16
N ARG A 105 -13.89 13.34 20.45
CA ARG A 105 -14.21 14.39 21.43
C ARG A 105 -13.05 15.36 21.66
N ILE A 106 -11.82 14.88 21.81
CA ILE A 106 -10.62 15.73 21.94
C ILE A 106 -10.53 16.66 20.73
N LEU A 107 -10.54 16.11 19.52
CA LEU A 107 -10.45 16.89 18.28
C LEU A 107 -11.57 17.93 18.18
N ARG A 108 -12.83 17.54 18.43
CA ARG A 108 -13.97 18.48 18.49
C ARG A 108 -13.78 19.58 19.53
N CYS A 109 -13.32 19.24 20.74
CA CYS A 109 -13.05 20.22 21.78
C CYS A 109 -11.91 21.16 21.38
N SER A 110 -10.81 20.68 20.81
CA SER A 110 -9.69 21.51 20.33
C SER A 110 -10.14 22.61 19.36
N TYR A 111 -11.07 22.30 18.44
CA TYR A 111 -11.66 23.27 17.52
C TYR A 111 -12.65 24.24 18.20
N LEU A 112 -13.33 23.84 19.28
CA LEU A 112 -14.31 24.67 20.00
C LEU A 112 -13.72 25.48 21.15
N THR A 113 -12.56 25.09 21.70
CA THR A 113 -11.85 25.81 22.77
C THR A 113 -10.76 26.73 22.26
N CYS A 114 -10.46 26.71 20.95
CA CYS A 114 -9.76 27.84 20.33
C CYS A 114 -10.72 29.02 20.30
N PRO A 115 -10.47 30.12 21.04
CA PRO A 115 -11.28 31.32 20.89
C PRO A 115 -11.08 31.81 19.47
N ALA A 116 -12.16 32.23 18.82
CA ALA A 116 -12.08 33.17 17.70
C ALA A 116 -11.60 34.52 18.28
N SER A 117 -10.30 34.59 18.61
CA SER A 117 -9.65 35.74 19.21
C SER A 117 -9.56 36.84 18.16
N SER A 118 -10.63 37.61 18.05
CA SER A 118 -10.66 38.93 17.42
C SER A 118 -9.79 39.88 18.23
N SER A 119 -8.49 39.73 18.07
CA SER A 119 -7.43 40.61 18.57
C SER A 119 -6.36 40.73 17.50
N PHE A 120 -6.80 41.12 16.31
CA PHE A 120 -5.96 41.50 15.19
C PHE A 120 -5.30 42.84 15.55
N TRP A 121 -4.24 42.80 16.35
CA TRP A 121 -3.32 43.92 16.47
C TRP A 121 -2.78 44.21 15.08
N VAL A 122 -3.12 45.40 14.56
CA VAL A 122 -2.63 45.90 13.28
C VAL A 122 -1.13 46.21 13.43
N ALA A 123 -0.31 45.17 13.32
CA ALA A 123 1.08 45.30 12.97
C ALA A 123 1.16 45.29 11.44
N THR A 124 1.37 46.47 10.86
CA THR A 124 1.59 46.68 9.42
C THR A 124 2.91 46.05 8.98
N SER A 125 2.90 44.76 8.69
CA SER A 125 4.00 44.06 8.04
C SER A 125 3.50 42.93 7.13
N SER A 126 3.42 43.25 5.84
CA SER A 126 3.53 42.37 4.66
C SER A 126 3.32 40.85 4.85
N SER A 127 2.33 40.34 4.13
CA SER A 127 1.97 38.92 3.99
C SER A 127 3.12 38.01 3.53
N SER A 128 3.80 37.32 4.46
CA SER A 128 4.55 36.08 4.15
C SER A 128 4.99 35.32 5.41
N SER A 129 4.35 34.17 5.73
CA SER A 129 5.00 32.97 6.32
C SER A 129 4.01 31.91 6.82
N LEU A 130 3.39 31.14 5.91
CA LEU A 130 2.92 29.79 6.23
C LEU A 130 3.35 28.77 5.16
N SER A 131 4.62 28.89 4.75
CA SER A 131 5.32 27.87 3.98
C SER A 131 6.74 27.68 4.56
N SER A 132 7.39 26.57 4.20
CA SER A 132 8.76 26.19 4.58
C SER A 132 9.00 25.73 6.04
N ARG A 133 8.72 24.45 6.31
CA ARG A 133 9.55 23.66 7.23
C ARG A 133 9.90 22.26 6.71
N CYS A 134 10.15 22.13 5.41
CA CYS A 134 10.82 20.99 4.83
C CYS A 134 12.32 21.01 5.19
N ARG A 135 12.70 20.17 6.16
CA ARG A 135 14.05 19.67 6.52
C ARG A 135 15.26 20.45 5.95
N LYS A 136 15.94 21.23 6.80
CA LYS A 136 17.30 21.73 6.54
C LYS A 136 18.26 20.53 6.40
N ASN A 137 19.00 20.44 5.30
CA ASN A 137 20.22 19.63 5.21
C ASN A 137 21.45 20.55 5.29
N LYS A 138 22.58 20.03 5.77
CA LYS A 138 23.81 20.80 6.01
C LYS A 138 24.23 21.57 4.75
N GLY A 139 24.42 22.88 4.89
CA GLY A 139 24.69 23.77 3.76
C GLY A 139 26.15 23.74 3.30
N THR A 140 26.34 23.87 1.99
CA THR A 140 27.57 24.41 1.40
C THR A 140 27.62 25.93 1.61
N PRO A 141 28.80 26.53 1.83
CA PRO A 141 28.93 27.96 2.10
C PRO A 141 28.99 28.76 0.79
N ASN A 142 27.85 28.93 0.11
CA ASN A 142 27.61 30.16 -0.67
C ASN A 142 26.12 30.39 -0.95
N GLY A 143 25.72 31.66 -0.93
CA GLY A 143 24.34 32.06 -0.70
C GLY A 143 23.37 31.87 -1.88
N LYS A 144 22.29 31.13 -1.63
CA LYS A 144 20.90 31.48 -2.00
C LYS A 144 19.96 30.48 -1.32
N THR A 145 19.22 30.92 -0.31
CA THR A 145 18.15 30.12 0.30
C THR A 145 16.98 30.04 -0.68
N GLN A 146 17.06 29.14 -1.67
CA GLN A 146 15.87 28.73 -2.42
C GLN A 146 14.88 28.16 -1.41
N GLN A 147 13.78 28.89 -1.18
CA GLN A 147 12.60 28.27 -0.59
C GLN A 147 12.23 27.11 -1.49
N ARG A 148 12.25 25.89 -0.94
CA ARG A 148 11.76 24.71 -1.64
C ARG A 148 10.26 24.86 -1.82
N GLN A 149 9.85 25.43 -2.95
CA GLN A 149 8.46 25.46 -3.38
C GLN A 149 7.98 24.02 -3.54
N CYS A 150 6.70 23.77 -3.21
CA CYS A 150 6.10 22.49 -3.50
C CYS A 150 6.13 22.26 -5.03
N PRO A 151 6.55 21.08 -5.52
CA PRO A 151 6.51 20.77 -6.94
C PRO A 151 5.16 21.09 -7.59
N PRO A 152 5.12 21.62 -8.83
CA PRO A 152 3.87 22.05 -9.47
C PRO A 152 2.78 20.98 -9.54
N PHE A 153 3.13 19.69 -9.59
CA PHE A 153 2.14 18.60 -9.60
C PHE A 153 1.29 18.51 -8.31
N PHE A 154 1.74 19.10 -7.19
CA PHE A 154 0.93 19.20 -5.97
C PHE A 154 -0.08 20.36 -6.00
N LEU A 155 -0.06 21.25 -7.00
CA LEU A 155 -1.02 22.36 -7.11
C LEU A 155 -2.48 21.87 -7.16
N SER A 156 -2.73 20.68 -7.70
CA SER A 156 -4.05 20.08 -7.75
C SER A 156 -4.67 19.87 -6.36
N ILE A 157 -3.88 19.69 -5.29
CA ILE A 157 -4.39 19.60 -3.92
C ILE A 157 -5.14 20.89 -3.53
N HIS A 158 -4.68 22.06 -3.98
CA HIS A 158 -5.39 23.32 -3.72
C HIS A 158 -6.71 23.41 -4.50
N ARG A 159 -6.76 22.89 -5.73
CA ARG A 159 -7.98 22.79 -6.55
C ARG A 159 -9.00 21.84 -5.91
N ASP A 160 -8.54 20.69 -5.42
CA ASP A 160 -9.40 19.67 -4.83
C ASP A 160 -9.99 20.12 -3.49
N LEU A 161 -9.27 20.96 -2.73
CA LEU A 161 -9.72 21.51 -1.44
C LEU A 161 -10.44 22.87 -1.54
N ASP A 162 -10.50 23.50 -2.72
CA ASP A 162 -11.13 24.81 -2.92
C ASP A 162 -12.62 24.88 -2.52
N PRO A 163 -13.47 23.84 -2.68
CA PRO A 163 -14.88 23.87 -2.27
C PRO A 163 -15.10 24.25 -0.80
N TRP A 164 -14.13 23.95 0.07
CA TRP A 164 -14.17 24.27 1.50
C TRP A 164 -13.29 25.46 1.90
N ARG A 165 -12.68 26.17 0.94
CA ARG A 165 -11.73 27.27 1.24
C ARG A 165 -12.37 28.40 2.03
N GLN A 166 -13.62 28.75 1.73
CA GLN A 166 -14.38 29.81 2.39
C GLN A 166 -15.21 29.26 3.57
N SER A 167 -16.06 28.26 3.29
CA SER A 167 -17.01 27.65 4.23
C SER A 167 -16.38 26.82 5.35
N ARG A 168 -15.14 26.34 5.14
CA ARG A 168 -14.46 25.33 5.96
C ARG A 168 -15.22 23.98 5.97
N ILE A 169 -14.63 23.00 6.65
CA ILE A 169 -15.25 21.68 6.86
C ILE A 169 -15.86 21.67 8.25
N SER A 170 -17.19 21.66 8.33
CA SER A 170 -17.90 21.50 9.60
C SER A 170 -17.97 20.03 10.01
N ALA A 171 -18.19 19.76 11.31
CA ALA A 171 -18.42 18.40 11.79
C ALA A 171 -19.69 17.75 11.19
N PHE A 172 -20.66 18.55 10.74
CA PHE A 172 -21.85 18.08 10.03
C PHE A 172 -21.52 17.71 8.57
N THR A 173 -20.82 18.58 7.85
CA THR A 173 -20.36 18.34 6.47
C THR A 173 -19.46 17.09 6.38
N LEU A 174 -18.55 16.92 7.35
CA LEU A 174 -17.71 15.72 7.44
C LEU A 174 -18.51 14.46 7.80
N ALA A 175 -19.57 14.59 8.63
CA ALA A 175 -20.43 13.45 8.95
C ALA A 175 -21.28 13.01 7.74
N ALA A 176 -21.69 13.93 6.87
CA ALA A 176 -22.42 13.62 5.63
C ALA A 176 -21.60 12.72 4.68
N ALA A 177 -20.28 12.90 4.61
CA ALA A 177 -19.38 12.03 3.84
C ALA A 177 -19.41 10.55 4.28
N LYS A 178 -19.99 10.22 5.44
CA LYS A 178 -20.18 8.83 5.89
C LYS A 178 -21.02 7.99 4.90
N GLU A 179 -21.95 8.59 4.17
CA GLU A 179 -22.80 7.89 3.20
C GLU A 179 -21.99 7.20 2.09
N HIS A 180 -20.83 7.77 1.74
CA HIS A 180 -19.95 7.27 0.70
C HIS A 180 -18.66 6.62 1.23
N ALA A 181 -18.38 6.71 2.54
CA ALA A 181 -17.08 6.34 3.12
C ALA A 181 -17.03 4.88 3.59
N ALA A 182 -16.01 4.14 3.15
CA ALA A 182 -15.69 2.83 3.73
C ALA A 182 -15.09 2.92 5.14
N MET A 183 -14.38 4.01 5.46
CA MET A 183 -13.79 4.22 6.77
C MET A 183 -13.65 5.70 7.14
N ARG A 184 -13.73 5.98 8.44
CA ARG A 184 -13.34 7.26 9.04
C ARG A 184 -11.99 7.11 9.72
N VAL A 185 -11.11 8.07 9.48
CA VAL A 185 -9.74 8.08 10.01
C VAL A 185 -9.52 9.35 10.81
N LEU A 186 -9.06 9.19 12.05
CA LEU A 186 -8.64 10.29 12.91
C LEU A 186 -7.16 10.18 13.20
N ILE A 187 -6.46 11.30 13.14
CA ILE A 187 -5.12 11.47 13.68
C ILE A 187 -5.24 12.45 14.83
N VAL A 188 -4.82 12.07 16.04
CA VAL A 188 -4.84 12.93 17.23
C VAL A 188 -3.56 12.71 18.03
N GLY A 189 -2.78 13.77 18.27
CA GLY A 189 -1.49 13.68 18.96
C GLY A 189 -0.50 12.73 18.29
N GLY A 190 -0.52 12.66 16.96
CA GLY A 190 0.31 11.73 16.16
C GLY A 190 -0.11 10.25 16.24
N ARG A 191 -1.29 9.93 16.79
CA ARG A 191 -1.83 8.57 16.87
C ARG A 191 -2.96 8.38 15.86
N LEU A 192 -2.92 7.27 15.11
CA LEU A 192 -3.94 6.90 14.13
C LEU A 192 -5.07 6.11 14.79
N TYR A 193 -6.31 6.50 14.49
CA TYR A 193 -7.55 5.86 14.93
C TYR A 193 -8.45 5.63 13.73
N VAL A 194 -9.15 4.49 13.69
CA VAL A 194 -9.96 4.09 12.53
C VAL A 194 -11.32 3.54 12.98
N ASP A 195 -12.34 3.90 12.23
CA ASP A 195 -13.71 3.39 12.32
C ASP A 195 -14.12 2.88 10.95
N LEU A 196 -14.45 1.59 10.84
CA LEU A 196 -14.80 0.96 9.56
C LEU A 196 -16.32 0.97 9.40
N TYR A 197 -16.81 1.32 8.21
CA TYR A 197 -18.23 1.38 7.86
C TYR A 197 -18.60 0.35 6.80
N TYR A 198 -17.75 0.16 5.78
CA TYR A 198 -17.97 -0.79 4.70
C TYR A 198 -16.67 -1.49 4.30
N ALA A 199 -16.76 -2.76 3.91
CA ALA A 199 -15.62 -3.58 3.55
C ALA A 199 -15.01 -3.19 2.18
N CYS A 200 -13.70 -2.93 2.15
CA CYS A 200 -12.94 -2.69 0.92
C CYS A 200 -12.76 -3.99 0.10
N VAL A 201 -12.51 -3.85 -1.20
CA VAL A 201 -11.88 -4.92 -2.00
C VAL A 201 -10.55 -5.29 -1.34
N GLN A 202 -10.29 -6.57 -1.08
CA GLN A 202 -8.94 -7.08 -0.78
C GLN A 202 -8.25 -6.30 0.37
N SER A 203 -6.92 -6.32 0.41
CA SER A 203 -6.08 -5.65 1.40
C SER A 203 -6.06 -4.10 1.35
N ARG A 204 -6.87 -3.47 0.48
CA ARG A 204 -6.81 -2.01 0.19
C ARG A 204 -6.90 -1.13 1.43
N ALA A 205 -7.81 -1.45 2.36
CA ALA A 205 -7.94 -0.73 3.63
C ALA A 205 -6.63 -0.74 4.42
N MET A 206 -6.00 -1.92 4.53
CA MET A 206 -4.81 -2.13 5.35
C MET A 206 -3.60 -1.42 4.76
N PHE A 207 -3.37 -1.50 3.45
CA PHE A 207 -2.23 -0.82 2.82
C PHE A 207 -2.40 0.70 2.78
N THR A 208 -3.64 1.21 2.68
CA THR A 208 -3.92 2.67 2.83
C THR A 208 -3.59 3.16 4.24
N LEU A 209 -4.04 2.43 5.26
CA LEU A 209 -3.77 2.76 6.66
C LEU A 209 -2.30 2.55 7.03
N TRP A 210 -1.63 1.56 6.43
CA TRP A 210 -0.19 1.37 6.52
C TRP A 210 0.56 2.58 5.94
N GLY A 211 0.10 3.13 4.83
CA GLY A 211 0.61 4.38 4.27
C GLY A 211 0.50 5.57 5.22
N LEU A 212 -0.64 5.72 5.91
CA LEU A 212 -0.82 6.75 6.94
C LEU A 212 0.05 6.52 8.19
N LEU A 213 0.27 5.26 8.59
CA LEU A 213 1.21 4.93 9.67
C LEU A 213 2.67 5.28 9.27
N GLN A 214 3.06 4.98 8.03
CA GLN A 214 4.38 5.39 7.52
C GLN A 214 4.53 6.91 7.42
N LEU A 215 3.47 7.65 7.05
CA LEU A 215 3.46 9.11 7.05
C LEU A 215 3.74 9.65 8.46
N LEU A 216 3.05 9.12 9.48
CA LEU A 216 3.24 9.49 10.89
C LEU A 216 4.64 9.15 11.40
N GLN A 217 5.17 7.97 11.06
CA GLN A 217 6.52 7.55 11.44
C GLN A 217 7.61 8.39 10.77
N ARG A 218 7.40 8.80 9.51
CA ARG A 218 8.37 9.59 8.72
C ARG A 218 8.38 11.06 9.10
N TYR A 219 7.26 11.59 9.59
CA TYR A 219 7.08 13.01 9.94
C TYR A 219 6.45 13.20 11.34
N PRO A 220 7.10 12.69 12.40
CA PRO A 220 6.55 12.72 13.76
C PRO A 220 6.35 14.17 14.23
N GLY A 221 5.16 14.46 14.75
CA GLY A 221 4.78 15.80 15.23
C GLY A 221 4.57 16.85 14.12
N MET A 222 4.67 16.48 12.83
CA MET A 222 4.40 17.39 11.70
C MET A 222 3.06 17.13 11.02
N VAL A 223 2.49 15.92 11.16
CA VAL A 223 1.12 15.62 10.71
C VAL A 223 0.16 16.22 11.73
N PRO A 224 -0.75 17.14 11.33
CA PRO A 224 -1.69 17.78 12.25
C PRO A 224 -2.77 16.81 12.73
N ASP A 225 -3.47 17.20 13.78
CA ASP A 225 -4.71 16.54 14.19
C ASP A 225 -5.77 16.73 13.09
N VAL A 226 -6.28 15.63 12.54
CA VAL A 226 -7.19 15.61 11.39
C VAL A 226 -8.24 14.51 11.54
N ASP A 227 -9.43 14.78 11.04
CA ASP A 227 -10.59 13.88 11.00
C ASP A 227 -11.05 13.84 9.53
N LEU A 228 -10.97 12.67 8.90
CA LEU A 228 -11.23 12.51 7.47
C LEU A 228 -12.07 11.26 7.19
N MET A 229 -12.87 11.34 6.13
CA MET A 229 -13.61 10.23 5.55
C MET A 229 -12.86 9.71 4.33
N PHE A 230 -12.79 8.39 4.18
CA PHE A 230 -12.07 7.73 3.10
C PHE A 230 -12.93 6.61 2.48
N ASP A 231 -12.95 6.53 1.15
CA ASP A 231 -13.45 5.35 0.45
C ASP A 231 -12.39 4.73 -0.47
N CYS A 232 -12.39 3.40 -0.50
CA CYS A 232 -11.42 2.52 -1.09
C CYS A 232 -11.93 1.80 -2.35
N MET A 233 -13.11 2.19 -2.88
CA MET A 233 -13.61 1.70 -4.18
C MET A 233 -13.01 2.47 -5.36
N ASP A 234 -13.18 1.91 -6.54
CA ASP A 234 -12.55 2.38 -7.78
C ASP A 234 -13.14 3.70 -8.32
N ARG A 235 -14.48 3.80 -8.42
CA ARG A 235 -15.11 4.99 -9.02
C ARG A 235 -15.25 6.12 -7.98
N PRO A 236 -15.10 7.40 -8.37
CA PRO A 236 -15.41 8.54 -7.51
C PRO A 236 -16.92 8.60 -7.21
N ALA A 237 -17.31 9.33 -6.16
CA ALA A 237 -18.67 9.25 -5.59
C ALA A 237 -19.36 10.61 -5.42
N VAL A 238 -18.62 11.71 -5.25
CA VAL A 238 -19.21 13.02 -4.95
C VAL A 238 -19.36 13.83 -6.24
N LEU A 239 -20.43 13.55 -7.00
CA LEU A 239 -20.77 14.23 -8.26
C LEU A 239 -20.99 15.74 -8.05
N ARG A 240 -20.45 16.57 -8.95
CA ARG A 240 -20.57 18.04 -8.88
C ARG A 240 -21.98 18.55 -9.09
N SER A 241 -22.70 17.96 -10.04
CA SER A 241 -24.08 18.30 -10.40
C SER A 241 -25.04 18.34 -9.21
N ASP A 242 -24.78 17.51 -8.21
CA ASP A 242 -25.64 17.35 -7.02
C ASP A 242 -25.55 18.54 -6.07
N TYR A 243 -24.52 19.38 -6.20
CA TYR A 243 -24.23 20.51 -5.31
C TYR A 243 -24.20 21.87 -6.04
N GLU A 244 -24.19 21.87 -7.38
CA GLU A 244 -24.14 23.08 -8.22
C GLU A 244 -25.54 23.65 -8.58
N SER A 245 -26.62 23.13 -7.98
CA SER A 245 -28.01 23.60 -8.19
C SER A 245 -28.29 24.91 -7.43
N GLY A 246 -28.67 25.98 -8.16
CA GLY A 246 -28.62 27.37 -7.66
C GLY A 246 -29.86 27.94 -6.94
N ASP A 247 -29.60 29.05 -6.24
CA ASP A 247 -30.46 30.19 -5.82
C ASP A 247 -31.86 29.98 -5.22
N SER A 248 -32.37 28.76 -5.07
CA SER A 248 -33.69 28.50 -4.49
C SER A 248 -33.66 27.45 -3.37
N ALA A 249 -33.58 27.95 -2.13
CA ALA A 249 -34.00 27.27 -0.90
C ALA A 249 -33.57 25.79 -0.71
N GLY A 250 -32.28 25.48 -0.85
CA GLY A 250 -31.80 24.13 -0.53
C GLY A 250 -30.36 23.79 -0.92
N SER A 251 -29.45 24.77 -1.04
CA SER A 251 -28.08 24.49 -1.46
C SER A 251 -27.41 23.49 -0.53
N ARG A 252 -27.01 22.34 -1.07
CA ARG A 252 -26.26 21.29 -0.35
C ARG A 252 -24.77 21.67 -0.16
N TRP A 253 -24.40 22.91 -0.45
CA TRP A 253 -23.02 23.41 -0.38
C TRP A 253 -22.55 23.67 1.06
N PRO A 254 -21.28 23.40 1.40
CA PRO A 254 -20.27 22.74 0.59
C PRO A 254 -20.48 21.22 0.53
N PRO A 255 -19.98 20.54 -0.52
CA PRO A 255 -20.07 19.08 -0.65
C PRO A 255 -19.42 18.33 0.53
N PRO A 256 -19.75 17.05 0.74
CA PRO A 256 -19.08 16.20 1.73
C PRO A 256 -17.61 15.92 1.31
N PRO A 257 -16.60 16.22 2.15
CA PRO A 257 -15.20 15.93 1.82
C PRO A 257 -14.90 14.44 1.96
N LEU A 258 -14.55 13.81 0.85
CA LEU A 258 -14.23 12.38 0.77
C LEU A 258 -12.86 12.17 0.12
N PHE A 259 -11.96 11.47 0.81
CA PHE A 259 -10.71 11.00 0.21
C PHE A 259 -10.94 9.70 -0.55
N ARG A 260 -10.35 9.61 -1.75
CA ARG A 260 -10.39 8.44 -2.62
C ARG A 260 -9.06 8.28 -3.35
N TYR A 261 -8.91 7.25 -4.16
CA TYR A 261 -7.71 7.05 -4.96
C TYR A 261 -7.69 7.82 -6.30
N CYS A 262 -8.87 8.20 -6.82
CA CYS A 262 -9.00 9.04 -8.02
C CYS A 262 -10.20 9.99 -7.93
N THR A 263 -10.28 10.90 -8.90
CA THR A 263 -11.40 11.80 -9.16
C THR A 263 -11.62 11.97 -10.68
N THR A 264 -12.63 12.73 -11.09
CA THR A 264 -12.71 13.28 -12.46
C THR A 264 -13.00 14.78 -12.39
N LYS A 265 -12.97 15.47 -13.55
CA LYS A 265 -13.44 16.85 -13.67
C LYS A 265 -14.87 17.09 -13.12
N ASP A 266 -15.71 16.04 -13.09
CA ASP A 266 -17.13 16.10 -12.74
C ASP A 266 -17.38 15.73 -11.25
N HIS A 267 -16.31 15.57 -10.46
CA HIS A 267 -16.37 15.11 -9.07
C HIS A 267 -15.61 16.03 -8.09
N PHE A 268 -15.96 15.92 -6.79
CA PHE A 268 -15.31 16.62 -5.68
C PHE A 268 -14.42 15.72 -4.80
N ASP A 269 -14.32 14.42 -5.12
CA ASP A 269 -13.48 13.47 -4.41
C ASP A 269 -12.00 13.90 -4.43
N ILE A 270 -11.32 13.76 -3.29
CA ILE A 270 -9.94 14.23 -3.07
C ILE A 270 -8.97 13.07 -3.30
N PRO A 271 -8.12 13.07 -4.37
CA PRO A 271 -7.21 11.97 -4.65
C PRO A 271 -6.08 11.83 -3.63
N PHE A 272 -5.90 10.60 -3.17
CA PHE A 272 -4.87 10.13 -2.25
C PHE A 272 -4.08 8.99 -2.92
N PRO A 273 -2.80 8.76 -2.60
CA PRO A 273 -2.03 7.66 -3.17
C PRO A 273 -2.72 6.30 -2.98
N ASP A 274 -2.79 5.52 -4.05
CA ASP A 274 -3.43 4.21 -4.03
C ASP A 274 -2.68 3.21 -3.13
N TRP A 275 -3.39 2.20 -2.64
CA TRP A 275 -2.85 1.20 -1.72
C TRP A 275 -1.59 0.49 -2.27
N SER A 276 -1.49 0.33 -3.60
CA SER A 276 -0.41 -0.41 -4.26
C SER A 276 0.92 0.35 -4.30
N PHE A 277 0.98 1.60 -3.82
CA PHE A 277 2.25 2.24 -3.46
C PHE A 277 2.96 1.54 -2.29
N TRP A 278 2.19 0.86 -1.42
CA TRP A 278 2.73 0.13 -0.27
C TRP A 278 2.71 -1.39 -0.44
N GLY A 279 2.26 -1.87 -1.60
CA GLY A 279 2.17 -3.29 -1.97
C GLY A 279 0.75 -3.71 -2.35
N TRP A 280 0.64 -4.78 -3.15
CA TRP A 280 -0.62 -5.41 -3.49
C TRP A 280 -0.41 -6.95 -3.54
N PRO A 281 -0.43 -7.62 -2.37
CA PRO A 281 0.01 -9.02 -2.23
C PRO A 281 -0.89 -10.01 -2.99
N GLU A 282 -2.17 -9.69 -3.18
CA GLU A 282 -3.12 -10.53 -3.92
C GLU A 282 -2.74 -10.78 -5.39
N ILE A 283 -1.87 -9.95 -5.96
CA ILE A 283 -1.30 -10.13 -7.30
C ILE A 283 0.25 -10.09 -7.32
N ASN A 284 0.88 -10.32 -6.16
CA ASN A 284 2.33 -10.34 -5.98
C ASN A 284 3.05 -9.09 -6.54
N VAL A 285 2.54 -7.90 -6.21
CA VAL A 285 3.19 -6.61 -6.49
C VAL A 285 3.79 -6.07 -5.19
N GLU A 286 5.09 -5.77 -5.24
CA GLU A 286 5.86 -5.29 -4.08
C GLU A 286 5.57 -3.82 -3.75
N PRO A 287 5.98 -3.31 -2.57
CA PRO A 287 5.95 -1.89 -2.28
C PRO A 287 6.74 -1.08 -3.31
N TRP A 288 6.37 0.19 -3.51
CA TRP A 288 6.88 1.00 -4.62
C TRP A 288 8.41 1.13 -4.64
N ASP A 289 9.06 1.26 -3.49
CA ASP A 289 10.52 1.42 -3.42
C ASP A 289 11.25 0.16 -3.90
N GLU A 290 10.65 -1.03 -3.79
CA GLU A 290 11.19 -2.32 -4.23
C GLU A 290 10.80 -2.59 -5.70
N GLU A 291 9.52 -2.42 -6.03
CA GLU A 291 8.99 -2.65 -7.37
C GLU A 291 9.61 -1.68 -8.40
N PHE A 292 9.85 -0.42 -8.02
CA PHE A 292 10.54 0.54 -8.90
C PHE A 292 11.98 0.11 -9.20
N LYS A 293 12.73 -0.40 -8.21
CA LYS A 293 14.09 -0.93 -8.42
C LYS A 293 14.05 -2.14 -9.37
N SER A 294 13.12 -3.07 -9.13
CA SER A 294 12.87 -4.24 -9.98
C SER A 294 12.57 -3.85 -11.43
N ILE A 295 11.64 -2.92 -11.64
CA ILE A 295 11.28 -2.38 -12.96
C ILE A 295 12.46 -1.68 -13.63
N LYS A 296 13.25 -0.88 -12.90
CA LYS A 296 14.42 -0.20 -13.47
C LYS A 296 15.51 -1.18 -13.90
N LEU A 297 15.82 -2.22 -13.12
CA LEU A 297 16.73 -3.27 -13.54
C LEU A 297 16.20 -4.03 -14.77
N GLY A 298 14.91 -4.38 -14.79
CA GLY A 298 14.25 -4.99 -15.95
C GLY A 298 14.28 -4.11 -17.20
N SER A 299 14.11 -2.80 -17.05
CA SER A 299 14.17 -1.84 -18.17
C SER A 299 15.54 -1.77 -18.84
N GLN A 300 16.61 -2.01 -18.07
CA GLN A 300 18.01 -1.97 -18.50
C GLN A 300 18.45 -3.27 -19.19
N ALA A 301 17.75 -4.40 -18.98
CA ALA A 301 18.05 -5.68 -19.60
C ALA A 301 18.00 -5.64 -21.15
N ARG A 302 17.33 -4.64 -21.73
CA ARG A 302 17.26 -4.43 -23.18
C ARG A 302 17.30 -2.93 -23.54
N PRO A 303 18.38 -2.42 -24.15
CA PRO A 303 18.51 -1.01 -24.49
C PRO A 303 17.49 -0.59 -25.56
N TRP A 304 17.13 0.70 -25.58
CA TRP A 304 16.07 1.28 -26.44
C TRP A 304 16.10 0.79 -27.89
N ALA A 305 17.26 0.90 -28.55
CA ALA A 305 17.45 0.48 -29.94
C ALA A 305 17.04 -0.98 -30.19
N LEU A 306 17.27 -1.87 -29.24
CA LEU A 306 16.94 -3.29 -29.33
C LEU A 306 15.53 -3.63 -28.85
N LYS A 307 14.82 -2.75 -28.11
CA LYS A 307 13.45 -3.02 -27.66
C LYS A 307 12.53 -3.27 -28.85
N HIS A 308 11.53 -4.13 -28.67
CA HIS A 308 10.53 -4.42 -29.72
C HIS A 308 9.82 -3.14 -30.14
N ASP A 309 9.74 -2.90 -31.44
CA ASP A 309 9.28 -1.69 -32.12
C ASP A 309 7.75 -1.58 -32.23
N VAL A 310 7.02 -2.45 -31.54
CA VAL A 310 5.55 -2.45 -31.47
C VAL A 310 5.07 -1.97 -30.09
N ALA A 311 3.90 -1.35 -30.06
CA ALA A 311 3.24 -1.00 -28.80
C ALA A 311 2.73 -2.23 -28.07
N TYR A 312 2.82 -2.22 -26.75
CA TYR A 312 2.48 -3.37 -25.92
C TYR A 312 1.51 -3.02 -24.79
N TRP A 313 0.51 -3.88 -24.63
CA TRP A 313 -0.40 -3.91 -23.49
C TRP A 313 -0.60 -5.35 -23.02
N LYS A 314 -0.62 -5.55 -21.70
CA LYS A 314 -1.14 -6.76 -21.05
C LYS A 314 -2.01 -6.33 -19.88
N GLY A 315 -3.26 -6.73 -19.85
CA GLY A 315 -4.21 -6.31 -18.81
C GLY A 315 -5.53 -7.06 -18.87
N ASN A 316 -6.30 -7.00 -17.79
CA ASN A 316 -7.63 -7.63 -17.75
C ASN A 316 -8.64 -6.68 -18.42
N PRO A 317 -9.27 -7.06 -19.55
CA PRO A 317 -10.33 -6.26 -20.15
C PRO A 317 -11.69 -6.45 -19.46
N ASP A 318 -11.88 -7.55 -18.73
CA ASP A 318 -13.15 -7.96 -18.10
C ASP A 318 -13.33 -7.23 -16.75
N VAL A 319 -13.36 -5.90 -16.81
CA VAL A 319 -13.41 -4.98 -15.66
C VAL A 319 -14.39 -3.81 -15.89
N ASP A 320 -15.45 -4.03 -16.68
CA ASP A 320 -16.41 -3.00 -17.12
C ASP A 320 -15.69 -1.73 -17.65
N SER A 321 -14.81 -1.96 -18.63
CA SER A 321 -14.02 -0.92 -19.31
C SER A 321 -14.20 -1.03 -20.83
N PRO A 322 -15.09 -0.20 -21.43
CA PRO A 322 -15.30 -0.19 -22.87
C PRO A 322 -14.01 0.05 -23.66
N ILE A 323 -13.11 0.90 -23.13
CA ILE A 323 -11.86 1.25 -23.82
C ILE A 323 -10.86 0.08 -23.84
N ARG A 324 -10.87 -0.81 -22.83
CA ARG A 324 -10.07 -2.05 -22.88
C ARG A 324 -10.64 -3.07 -23.85
N MET A 325 -11.97 -3.16 -23.95
CA MET A 325 -12.62 -4.02 -24.94
C MET A 325 -12.33 -3.54 -26.36
N GLU A 326 -12.37 -2.23 -26.61
CA GLU A 326 -11.98 -1.65 -27.90
C GLU A 326 -10.50 -1.91 -28.22
N LEU A 327 -9.60 -1.77 -27.24
CA LEU A 327 -8.16 -1.98 -27.42
C LEU A 327 -7.80 -3.39 -27.91
N LEU A 328 -8.60 -4.41 -27.59
CA LEU A 328 -8.39 -5.77 -28.10
C LEU A 328 -8.47 -5.85 -29.63
N ASN A 329 -9.28 -4.99 -30.28
CA ASN A 329 -9.39 -4.93 -31.74
C ASN A 329 -8.12 -4.38 -32.41
N CYS A 330 -7.20 -3.78 -31.63
CA CYS A 330 -5.91 -3.31 -32.10
C CYS A 330 -4.80 -4.38 -32.05
N ASN A 331 -5.12 -5.64 -31.73
CA ASN A 331 -4.13 -6.72 -31.56
C ASN A 331 -3.58 -7.28 -32.90
N ASP A 332 -2.92 -6.44 -33.69
CA ASP A 332 -2.18 -6.86 -34.88
C ASP A 332 -0.89 -6.04 -35.02
N SER A 333 0.26 -6.72 -34.91
CA SER A 333 1.58 -6.10 -34.98
C SER A 333 1.93 -5.58 -36.38
N LYS A 334 1.33 -6.14 -37.45
CA LYS A 334 1.55 -5.72 -38.84
C LYS A 334 0.58 -4.62 -39.27
N VAL A 335 -0.69 -4.74 -38.88
CA VAL A 335 -1.73 -3.77 -39.27
C VAL A 335 -1.71 -2.53 -38.39
N TRP A 336 -1.57 -2.68 -37.06
CA TRP A 336 -1.66 -1.58 -36.10
C TRP A 336 -0.35 -1.24 -35.39
N GLY A 337 0.69 -2.06 -35.54
CA GLY A 337 1.95 -1.87 -34.81
C GLY A 337 1.79 -2.16 -33.31
N ALA A 338 0.84 -3.02 -32.91
CA ALA A 338 0.52 -3.26 -31.50
C ALA A 338 0.34 -4.75 -31.17
N LYS A 339 0.69 -5.12 -29.94
CA LYS A 339 0.53 -6.44 -29.33
C LYS A 339 -0.25 -6.28 -28.02
N ILE A 340 -1.47 -6.77 -28.01
CA ILE A 340 -2.44 -6.58 -26.93
C ILE A 340 -2.78 -7.96 -26.34
N LEU A 341 -2.48 -8.17 -25.06
CA LEU A 341 -2.64 -9.46 -24.38
C LEU A 341 -3.67 -9.36 -23.25
N ARG A 342 -4.53 -10.38 -23.13
CA ARG A 342 -5.44 -10.52 -22.00
C ARG A 342 -4.67 -11.01 -20.77
N GLN A 343 -4.92 -10.41 -19.61
CA GLN A 343 -4.37 -10.84 -18.32
C GLN A 343 -5.38 -11.71 -17.58
N ASN A 344 -5.08 -13.00 -17.41
CA ASN A 344 -5.90 -13.91 -16.63
C ASN A 344 -5.32 -14.10 -15.22
N TRP A 345 -5.85 -13.38 -14.23
CA TRP A 345 -5.34 -13.47 -12.85
C TRP A 345 -5.50 -14.86 -12.21
N VAL A 346 -6.47 -15.68 -12.66
CA VAL A 346 -6.69 -17.03 -12.15
C VAL A 346 -5.60 -18.00 -12.64
N GLU A 347 -5.05 -17.78 -13.83
CA GLU A 347 -3.91 -18.55 -14.37
C GLU A 347 -2.59 -18.09 -13.75
N GLU A 348 -2.39 -16.78 -13.58
CA GLU A 348 -1.19 -16.22 -12.96
C GLU A 348 -1.04 -16.64 -11.50
N ALA A 349 -2.14 -16.72 -10.75
CA ALA A 349 -2.12 -17.22 -9.37
C ALA A 349 -1.61 -18.68 -9.30
N LYS A 350 -1.87 -19.50 -10.34
CA LYS A 350 -1.36 -20.88 -10.42
C LYS A 350 0.13 -20.95 -10.79
N SER A 351 0.65 -19.95 -11.51
CA SER A 351 2.06 -19.87 -11.93
C SER A 351 2.93 -18.98 -11.03
N GLY A 352 2.39 -18.44 -9.93
CA GLY A 352 3.11 -17.52 -9.05
C GLY A 352 3.45 -16.19 -9.72
N PHE A 353 2.55 -15.69 -10.59
CA PHE A 353 2.58 -14.38 -11.26
C PHE A 353 3.82 -14.08 -12.13
N GLN A 354 4.58 -15.11 -12.52
CA GLN A 354 5.83 -14.93 -13.27
C GLN A 354 5.63 -14.26 -14.63
N GLU A 355 4.52 -14.54 -15.31
CA GLU A 355 4.18 -13.96 -16.61
C GLU A 355 3.59 -12.54 -16.49
N SER A 356 3.16 -12.14 -15.29
CA SER A 356 2.71 -10.76 -14.98
C SER A 356 3.82 -9.86 -14.47
N LYS A 357 4.95 -10.42 -14.01
CA LYS A 357 6.03 -9.69 -13.35
C LYS A 357 6.41 -8.41 -14.12
N LEU A 358 6.21 -7.25 -13.49
CA LEU A 358 6.24 -5.95 -14.17
C LEU A 358 7.60 -5.65 -14.83
N SER A 359 8.70 -6.03 -14.17
CA SER A 359 10.06 -5.89 -14.70
C SER A 359 10.31 -6.64 -16.03
N ASN A 360 9.58 -7.73 -16.29
CA ASN A 360 9.70 -8.50 -17.54
C ASN A 360 8.97 -7.82 -18.71
N GLN A 361 8.09 -6.85 -18.44
CA GLN A 361 7.24 -6.23 -19.46
C GLN A 361 7.86 -5.00 -20.15
N CYS A 362 9.06 -4.57 -19.77
CA CYS A 362 9.74 -3.36 -20.26
C CYS A 362 10.54 -3.55 -21.57
N ASN A 363 10.24 -4.63 -22.31
CA ASN A 363 10.97 -5.06 -23.51
C ASN A 363 10.49 -4.45 -24.83
N HIS A 364 9.49 -3.56 -24.78
CA HIS A 364 8.88 -2.89 -25.94
C HIS A 364 9.17 -1.39 -25.90
N ARG A 365 9.33 -0.75 -27.06
CA ARG A 365 9.54 0.70 -27.17
C ARG A 365 8.34 1.48 -26.64
N TYR A 366 7.13 1.01 -26.89
CA TYR A 366 5.90 1.69 -26.48
C TYR A 366 5.07 0.84 -25.50
N LYS A 367 4.63 1.45 -24.40
CA LYS A 367 3.78 0.80 -23.38
C LYS A 367 2.45 1.55 -23.28
N ILE A 368 1.36 0.86 -23.55
CA ILE A 368 0.02 1.47 -23.55
C ILE A 368 -0.53 1.49 -22.12
N TYR A 369 -1.08 2.63 -21.72
CA TYR A 369 -1.94 2.77 -20.54
C TYR A 369 -3.41 2.79 -20.98
N ALA A 370 -4.23 2.00 -20.30
CA ALA A 370 -5.68 1.92 -20.52
C ALA A 370 -6.41 1.83 -19.18
N GLU A 371 -7.39 2.70 -18.98
CA GLU A 371 -8.22 2.76 -17.78
C GLU A 371 -9.00 1.46 -17.57
N GLY A 372 -9.23 1.09 -16.30
CA GLY A 372 -9.99 -0.09 -15.92
C GLY A 372 -11.44 0.28 -15.63
N TYR A 373 -11.97 -0.27 -14.55
CA TYR A 373 -13.27 0.12 -13.99
C TYR A 373 -13.30 1.62 -13.58
N ALA A 374 -12.13 2.15 -13.20
CA ALA A 374 -11.80 3.57 -13.06
C ALA A 374 -10.34 3.82 -13.53
N TRP A 375 -9.56 4.68 -12.84
CA TRP A 375 -8.10 4.78 -13.06
C TRP A 375 -7.43 3.40 -12.96
N SER A 376 -6.26 3.23 -13.57
CA SER A 376 -5.49 1.99 -13.42
C SER A 376 -4.17 2.23 -12.69
N VAL A 377 -3.95 1.47 -11.61
CA VAL A 377 -2.69 1.47 -10.86
C VAL A 377 -1.44 1.18 -11.70
N SER A 378 -1.62 0.70 -12.95
CA SER A 378 -0.57 0.37 -13.91
C SER A 378 0.23 1.56 -14.42
N LEU A 379 -0.29 2.79 -14.33
CA LEU A 379 0.34 3.98 -14.89
C LEU A 379 1.78 4.19 -14.40
N LYS A 380 1.99 4.13 -13.08
CA LYS A 380 3.31 4.32 -12.44
C LYS A 380 4.34 3.28 -12.87
N TYR A 381 3.92 2.04 -13.11
CA TYR A 381 4.78 0.97 -13.61
C TYR A 381 5.12 1.17 -15.10
N ILE A 382 4.14 1.59 -15.91
CA ILE A 382 4.30 1.88 -17.35
C ILE A 382 5.33 2.99 -17.58
N ILE A 383 5.18 4.16 -16.93
CA ILE A 383 6.13 5.27 -17.08
C ILE A 383 7.52 4.96 -16.52
N SER A 384 7.64 3.93 -15.66
CA SER A 384 8.91 3.49 -15.10
C SER A 384 9.71 2.58 -16.01
N CYS A 385 9.10 1.95 -17.01
CA CYS A 385 9.75 0.93 -17.86
C CYS A 385 10.85 1.42 -18.81
N GLY A 386 11.12 2.73 -18.92
CA GLY A 386 12.03 3.25 -19.96
C GLY A 386 11.51 2.96 -21.38
N SER A 387 10.18 2.93 -21.51
CA SER A 387 9.41 2.85 -22.74
C SER A 387 8.66 4.17 -22.92
N LEU A 388 8.38 4.60 -24.15
CA LEU A 388 7.45 5.69 -24.38
C LEU A 388 6.05 5.26 -23.92
N ALA A 389 5.49 5.96 -22.94
CA ALA A 389 4.16 5.71 -22.43
C ALA A 389 3.11 6.26 -23.40
N LEU A 390 2.20 5.40 -23.87
CA LEU A 390 1.07 5.77 -24.72
C LEU A 390 -0.20 5.78 -23.86
N LEU A 391 -0.63 6.95 -23.39
CA LEU A 391 -1.83 7.05 -22.57
C LEU A 391 -3.04 7.24 -23.47
N ILE A 392 -3.95 6.26 -23.48
CA ILE A 392 -5.29 6.46 -24.01
C ILE A 392 -5.97 7.50 -23.14
N ASP A 393 -6.48 8.55 -23.78
CA ASP A 393 -6.99 9.78 -23.17
C ASP A 393 -7.76 9.53 -21.85
N PRO A 394 -7.18 9.85 -20.69
CA PRO A 394 -7.71 9.42 -19.40
C PRO A 394 -8.91 10.27 -18.95
N GLN A 395 -9.94 9.62 -18.42
CA GLN A 395 -11.07 10.26 -17.76
C GLN A 395 -10.83 10.47 -16.26
N TYR A 396 -9.98 9.64 -15.65
CA TYR A 396 -9.71 9.64 -14.21
C TYR A 396 -8.35 10.28 -13.88
N GLU A 397 -8.37 11.13 -12.87
CA GLU A 397 -7.20 11.82 -12.32
C GLU A 397 -6.82 11.20 -10.97
N ASP A 398 -5.55 10.80 -10.79
CA ASP A 398 -5.01 10.43 -9.49
C ASP A 398 -4.09 11.54 -8.94
N PHE A 399 -3.45 11.31 -7.79
CA PHE A 399 -2.65 12.35 -7.14
C PHE A 399 -1.38 12.75 -7.91
N PHE A 400 -0.87 11.95 -8.85
CA PHE A 400 0.36 12.23 -9.60
C PHE A 400 0.14 12.34 -11.11
N SER A 401 -0.90 11.71 -11.69
CA SER A 401 -1.17 11.75 -13.13
C SER A 401 -1.40 13.17 -13.65
N ARG A 402 -1.97 14.04 -12.80
CA ARG A 402 -2.18 15.48 -13.05
C ARG A 402 -0.89 16.30 -13.16
N GLY A 403 0.25 15.72 -12.75
CA GLY A 403 1.58 16.28 -12.96
C GLY A 403 2.23 15.90 -14.29
N LEU A 404 1.62 15.00 -15.07
CA LEU A 404 2.17 14.53 -16.32
C LEU A 404 1.79 15.45 -17.48
N ILE A 405 2.78 15.96 -18.19
CA ILE A 405 2.59 16.86 -19.33
C ILE A 405 2.54 16.04 -20.63
N PRO A 406 1.48 16.16 -21.45
CA PRO A 406 1.40 15.51 -22.76
C PRO A 406 2.56 15.94 -23.67
N ARG A 407 3.17 14.98 -24.37
CA ARG A 407 4.35 15.12 -25.23
C ARG A 407 5.68 15.46 -24.53
N GLU A 408 5.68 15.63 -23.20
CA GLU A 408 6.93 15.68 -22.40
C GLU A 408 7.13 14.42 -21.56
N ASN A 409 6.07 13.88 -20.96
CA ASN A 409 6.16 12.69 -20.11
C ASN A 409 5.50 11.45 -20.73
N TYR A 410 4.60 11.65 -21.70
CA TYR A 410 3.87 10.60 -22.38
C TYR A 410 3.30 11.06 -23.72
N TRP A 411 2.92 10.13 -24.58
CA TRP A 411 2.21 10.43 -25.81
C TRP A 411 0.69 10.19 -25.67
N PRO A 412 -0.17 11.18 -25.93
CA PRO A 412 -1.62 11.02 -25.84
C PRO A 412 -2.18 10.22 -27.03
N ILE A 413 -3.07 9.27 -26.75
CA ILE A 413 -3.75 8.42 -27.74
C ILE A 413 -5.26 8.73 -27.72
N SER A 414 -5.82 9.04 -28.88
CA SER A 414 -7.24 9.37 -29.03
C SER A 414 -8.12 8.13 -28.86
N ARG A 415 -9.14 8.20 -27.99
CA ARG A 415 -10.18 7.16 -27.84
C ARG A 415 -10.95 6.96 -29.15
N ALA A 416 -11.37 8.03 -29.81
CA ALA A 416 -12.28 7.97 -30.98
C ALA A 416 -11.69 7.34 -32.26
N ASN A 417 -10.38 7.09 -32.31
CA ASN A 417 -9.71 6.45 -33.45
C ASN A 417 -8.58 5.53 -32.94
N LEU A 418 -8.84 4.77 -31.87
CA LEU A 418 -7.84 4.11 -31.01
C LEU A 418 -6.70 3.42 -31.78
N CYS A 419 -7.01 2.40 -32.59
CA CYS A 419 -5.98 1.63 -33.28
C CYS A 419 -5.20 2.45 -34.32
N LYS A 420 -5.85 3.43 -34.97
CA LYS A 420 -5.19 4.35 -35.92
C LYS A 420 -4.25 5.32 -35.19
N SER A 421 -4.67 5.81 -34.02
CA SER A 421 -3.86 6.71 -33.17
C SER A 421 -2.65 5.99 -32.57
N ILE A 422 -2.77 4.71 -32.20
CA ILE A 422 -1.64 3.87 -31.80
C ILE A 422 -0.70 3.68 -33.00
N LYS A 423 -1.23 3.26 -34.16
CA LYS A 423 -0.46 3.01 -35.38
C LYS A 423 0.36 4.23 -35.82
N SER A 424 -0.26 5.41 -35.93
CA SER A 424 0.44 6.62 -36.36
C SER A 424 1.57 7.00 -35.39
N THR A 425 1.34 6.85 -34.10
CA THR A 425 2.34 7.11 -33.05
C THR A 425 3.52 6.15 -33.11
N VAL A 426 3.26 4.85 -33.25
CA VAL A 426 4.30 3.81 -33.38
C VAL A 426 5.13 4.01 -34.65
N LEU A 427 4.48 4.29 -35.79
CA LEU A 427 5.17 4.60 -37.05
C LEU A 427 6.04 5.85 -36.91
N TRP A 428 5.53 6.92 -36.31
CA TRP A 428 6.27 8.15 -36.11
C TRP A 428 7.49 7.95 -35.19
N GLY A 429 7.30 7.35 -34.01
CA GLY A 429 8.40 7.15 -33.06
C GLY A 429 9.46 6.15 -33.52
N ASN A 430 9.12 5.22 -34.42
CA ASN A 430 10.12 4.33 -35.02
C ASN A 430 10.95 5.03 -36.10
N ALA A 431 10.39 6.07 -36.74
CA ALA A 431 11.12 6.94 -37.68
C ALA A 431 11.94 8.03 -36.97
N HIS A 432 11.58 8.38 -35.73
CA HIS A 432 12.21 9.42 -34.90
C HIS A 432 12.68 8.82 -33.55
N PRO A 433 13.68 7.91 -33.54
CA PRO A 433 14.06 7.15 -32.36
C PRO A 433 14.93 7.93 -31.35
N THR A 434 15.28 9.17 -31.66
CA THR A 434 16.09 10.10 -30.84
C THR A 434 15.26 11.06 -29.99
N GLU A 435 13.97 11.17 -30.31
CA GLU A 435 12.95 12.02 -29.71
C GLU A 435 12.10 11.27 -28.65
#